data_AF-A0A9P0MH00-F1
#
_entry.id   AF-A0A9P0MH00-F1
#
_cell.length_a   1.000
_cell.length_b   1.000
_cell.length_c   1.000
_cell.angle_alpha   90.00
_cell.angle_beta   90.00
_cell.angle_gamma   90.00
#
_symmetry.space_group_name_H-M   'P 1'
#
loop_
_entity.id
_entity.type
_entity.pdbx_description
1 polymer ?
#
loop_
_entity_poly.entity_id
_entity_poly.type
_entity_poly.pdbx_seq_one_letter_code
_entity_poly.pdbx_strand_id
1 'polypeptide(L)'
;MEEHLTVCGLPAREEPVINQNIDTGIFILLRRKCKAWVMLSPNHPKSKVYYKSYAERRKEMTRHMVKYNNFIIHPFSLFMMYWEYFISILEIVSMFIFCVSNAYSWAVMTDNGSFLLRRYVDVFTTIDVILRLFFVGYYDSVMNKSVLRRWAIIKHYSFTLFIPDMLSSVNSHFYALYELDDNETNGTILRWSRLLVLTRRDYLSMVHGNRLHYKRPFSGNLDASDLPLPRHNQKQRKTAERIPSVSDPPSNTQQYQTQILRLFPLQVPKSLL
;
A
#
# COMPACT_ATOMS: atom_id res chain seq x y z
N MET A 1 -14.47 14.54 35.39
CA MET A 1 -14.81 13.13 35.12
C MET A 1 -16.00 13.18 34.18
N GLU A 2 -15.74 13.28 32.88
CA GLU A 2 -16.78 13.48 31.87
C GLU A 2 -17.42 12.14 31.50
N GLU A 3 -18.49 11.78 32.20
CA GLU A 3 -19.40 10.71 31.80
C GLU A 3 -20.38 11.22 30.74
N HIS A 4 -19.90 11.42 29.51
CA HIS A 4 -20.80 11.45 28.36
C HIS A 4 -20.89 10.04 27.78
N LEU A 5 -21.79 9.26 28.39
CA LEU A 5 -22.31 8.01 27.85
C LEU A 5 -22.97 8.29 26.50
N THR A 6 -22.26 7.93 25.45
CA THR A 6 -22.74 7.91 24.08
C THR A 6 -23.83 6.83 23.95
N VAL A 7 -25.06 7.26 23.69
CA VAL A 7 -26.23 6.40 23.43
C VAL A 7 -26.06 5.53 22.17
N CYS A 8 -24.96 5.71 21.42
CA CYS A 8 -24.41 4.73 20.50
C CYS A 8 -22.98 4.41 20.95
N GLY A 9 -22.65 3.15 21.20
CA GLY A 9 -21.33 2.69 21.66
C GLY A 9 -20.16 2.89 20.67
N LEU A 10 -20.21 3.93 19.82
CA LEU A 10 -19.05 4.41 19.09
C LEU A 10 -18.24 5.37 19.98
N PRO A 11 -16.90 5.22 20.02
CA PRO A 11 -16.03 6.12 20.75
C PRO A 11 -16.15 7.54 20.18
N ALA A 12 -16.42 8.52 21.04
CA ALA A 12 -16.64 9.92 20.67
C ALA A 12 -15.41 10.60 20.05
N ARG A 13 -14.20 10.06 20.28
CA ARG A 13 -12.95 10.64 19.79
C ARG A 13 -12.15 9.61 18.99
N GLU A 14 -11.86 9.98 17.74
CA GLU A 14 -11.08 9.18 16.81
C GLU A 14 -9.62 9.14 17.23
N GLU A 15 -9.26 8.22 18.13
CA GLU A 15 -7.85 7.98 18.40
C GLU A 15 -7.22 7.20 17.23
N PRO A 16 -6.08 7.64 16.70
CA PRO A 16 -5.40 6.91 15.64
C PRO A 16 -4.96 5.54 16.17
N VAL A 17 -5.31 4.47 15.45
CA VAL A 17 -4.99 3.07 15.80
C VAL A 17 -3.50 2.87 16.13
N ILE A 18 -2.64 3.70 15.54
CA ILE A 18 -1.19 3.66 15.72
C ILE A 18 -0.77 3.97 17.16
N ASN A 19 -1.50 4.87 17.83
CA ASN A 19 -1.20 5.24 19.21
C ASN A 19 -1.51 4.10 20.19
N GLN A 20 -2.27 3.08 19.79
CA GLN A 20 -2.66 1.96 20.66
C GLN A 20 -1.67 0.80 20.63
N ASN A 21 -0.78 0.74 19.63
CA ASN A 21 0.13 -0.41 19.43
C ASN A 21 1.61 -0.09 19.61
N ILE A 22 2.00 1.20 19.70
CA ILE A 22 3.40 1.61 19.80
C ILE A 22 3.52 2.57 20.99
N ASP A 23 3.77 2.05 22.19
CA ASP A 23 3.77 2.85 23.43
C ASP A 23 5.15 3.07 24.06
N THR A 24 6.18 2.36 23.59
CA THR A 24 7.52 2.42 24.19
C THR A 24 8.63 2.65 23.15
N GLY A 25 9.73 3.28 23.59
CA GLY A 25 10.98 3.39 22.85
C GLY A 25 11.45 4.81 22.54
N ILE A 26 12.72 4.90 22.12
CA ILE A 26 13.35 6.13 21.65
C ILE A 26 12.75 6.51 20.28
N PHE A 27 12.50 7.79 20.04
CA PHE A 27 11.89 8.31 18.80
C PHE A 27 10.47 7.78 18.49
N ILE A 28 9.67 7.53 19.53
CA ILE A 28 8.29 7.05 19.41
C ILE A 28 7.44 7.91 18.45
N LEU A 29 7.55 9.23 18.52
CA LEU A 29 6.79 10.16 17.67
C LEU A 29 7.17 10.02 16.19
N LEU A 30 8.47 9.90 15.89
CA LEU A 30 8.95 9.73 14.52
C LEU A 30 8.48 8.39 13.96
N ARG A 31 8.62 7.30 14.72
CA ARG A 31 8.16 5.97 14.31
C ARG A 31 6.66 5.93 14.07
N ARG A 32 5.85 6.54 14.95
CA ARG A 32 4.40 6.67 14.78
C ARG A 32 4.08 7.47 13.52
N LYS A 33 4.77 8.58 13.25
CA LYS A 33 4.58 9.41 12.06
C LYS A 33 4.97 8.66 10.77
N CYS A 34 6.13 8.01 10.74
CA CYS A 34 6.55 7.19 9.60
C CYS A 34 5.57 6.03 9.36
N LYS A 35 5.08 5.38 10.41
CA LYS A 35 4.10 4.30 10.27
C LYS A 35 2.75 4.82 9.75
N ALA A 36 2.31 5.99 10.21
CA ALA A 36 1.11 6.65 9.72
C ALA A 36 1.20 6.99 8.22
N TRP A 37 2.39 7.38 7.76
CA TRP A 37 2.63 7.69 6.35
C TRP A 37 2.50 6.49 5.41
N VAL A 38 2.83 5.29 5.91
CA VAL A 38 2.84 4.01 5.18
C VAL A 38 1.49 3.27 5.27
N MET A 39 0.67 3.61 6.26
CA MET A 39 -0.67 3.04 6.45
C MET A 39 -1.73 3.69 5.55
N LEU A 40 -2.92 3.07 5.50
CA LEU A 40 -4.09 3.64 4.85
C LEU A 40 -4.35 5.06 5.37
N SER A 41 -4.40 6.05 4.49
CA SER A 41 -4.70 7.42 4.89
C SER A 41 -6.14 7.81 4.52
N PRO A 42 -6.86 8.55 5.39
CA PRO A 42 -8.17 9.08 5.06
C PRO A 42 -8.11 10.22 4.03
N ASN A 43 -6.95 10.87 3.89
CA ASN A 43 -6.77 12.02 2.99
C ASN A 43 -6.49 11.61 1.54
N HIS A 44 -6.15 10.33 1.31
CA HIS A 44 -5.92 9.83 -0.04
C HIS A 44 -7.23 9.81 -0.84
N PRO A 45 -7.33 10.40 -2.04
CA PRO A 45 -8.59 10.49 -2.78
C PRO A 45 -9.20 9.12 -3.10
N LYS A 46 -8.38 8.16 -3.55
CA LYS A 46 -8.81 6.76 -3.77
C LYS A 46 -9.31 6.06 -2.50
N SER A 47 -8.79 6.40 -1.32
CA SER A 47 -9.22 5.79 -0.05
C SER A 47 -10.69 6.10 0.24
N LYS A 48 -11.14 7.32 -0.04
CA LYS A 48 -12.54 7.74 0.14
C LYS A 48 -13.51 6.98 -0.78
N VAL A 49 -13.04 6.55 -1.95
CA VAL A 49 -13.85 5.78 -2.92
C VAL A 49 -14.01 4.33 -2.48
N TYR A 50 -12.92 3.68 -2.07
CA TYR A 50 -12.91 2.26 -1.72
C TYR A 50 -13.33 1.95 -0.28
N TYR A 51 -13.11 2.88 0.65
CA TYR A 51 -13.43 2.74 2.07
C TYR A 51 -14.34 3.89 2.51
N LYS A 52 -15.64 3.74 2.23
CA LYS A 52 -16.65 4.79 2.44
C LYS A 52 -16.83 5.12 3.92
N SER A 53 -16.84 4.09 4.78
CA SER A 53 -17.08 4.29 6.20
C SER A 53 -15.78 4.43 7.01
N TYR A 54 -15.87 5.16 8.12
CA TYR A 54 -14.76 5.23 9.08
C TYR A 54 -14.45 3.86 9.72
N ALA A 55 -15.49 3.09 10.06
CA ALA A 55 -15.35 1.77 10.67
C ALA A 55 -14.57 0.79 9.78
N GLU A 56 -14.80 0.80 8.46
CA GLU A 56 -14.05 -0.01 7.51
C GLU A 56 -12.58 0.41 7.42
N ARG A 57 -12.31 1.73 7.37
CA ARG A 57 -10.93 2.25 7.37
C ARG A 57 -10.20 1.83 8.63
N ARG A 58 -10.83 1.95 9.81
CA ARG A 58 -10.24 1.53 11.08
C ARG A 58 -9.98 0.03 11.11
N LYS A 59 -10.96 -0.78 10.70
CA LYS A 59 -10.82 -2.25 10.59
C LYS A 59 -9.66 -2.63 9.67
N GLU A 60 -9.50 -1.94 8.55
CA GLU A 60 -8.41 -2.17 7.61
C GLU A 60 -7.05 -1.73 8.17
N MET A 61 -6.96 -0.57 8.82
CA MET A 61 -5.76 -0.12 9.52
C MET A 61 -5.32 -1.11 10.60
N THR A 62 -6.26 -1.57 11.44
CA THR A 62 -6.00 -2.58 12.46
C THR A 62 -5.55 -3.90 11.83
N ARG A 63 -6.23 -4.35 10.76
CA ARG A 63 -5.82 -5.55 10.02
C ARG A 63 -4.40 -5.41 9.46
N HIS A 64 -4.07 -4.24 8.90
CA HIS A 64 -2.75 -3.95 8.37
C HIS A 64 -1.68 -4.06 9.47
N MET A 65 -1.93 -3.49 10.65
CA MET A 65 -0.98 -3.53 11.78
C MET A 65 -0.82 -4.90 12.41
N VAL A 66 -1.92 -5.64 12.62
CA VAL A 66 -1.88 -6.91 13.35
C VAL A 66 -1.39 -8.06 12.47
N LYS A 67 -1.85 -8.12 11.20
CA LYS A 67 -1.66 -9.29 10.34
C LYS A 67 -0.42 -9.21 9.46
N TYR A 68 0.04 -8.00 9.16
CA TYR A 68 1.09 -7.80 8.16
C TYR A 68 2.31 -7.13 8.79
N ASN A 69 3.47 -7.46 8.23
CA ASN A 69 4.74 -6.97 8.76
C ASN A 69 4.84 -5.45 8.59
N ASN A 70 5.62 -4.81 9.46
CA ASN A 70 5.73 -3.36 9.56
C ASN A 70 6.25 -2.67 8.30
N PHE A 71 6.88 -3.42 7.39
CA PHE A 71 7.51 -2.94 6.16
C PHE A 71 6.59 -2.89 4.93
N ILE A 72 5.37 -3.43 5.01
CA ILE A 72 4.45 -3.40 3.86
C ILE A 72 3.78 -2.03 3.80
N ILE A 73 3.77 -1.46 2.60
CA ILE A 73 3.20 -0.17 2.28
C ILE A 73 1.80 -0.37 1.72
N HIS A 74 0.83 0.32 2.30
CA HIS A 74 -0.54 0.26 1.82
C HIS A 74 -0.65 1.05 0.50
N PRO A 75 -1.37 0.54 -0.52
CA PRO A 75 -1.50 1.23 -1.82
C PRO A 75 -2.12 2.63 -1.71
N PHE A 76 -3.00 2.84 -0.74
CA PHE A 76 -3.64 4.14 -0.47
C PHE A 76 -3.00 4.89 0.69
N SER A 77 -1.69 4.75 0.86
CA SER A 77 -0.92 5.49 1.86
C SER A 77 -0.52 6.87 1.34
N LEU A 78 -0.27 7.83 2.24
CA LEU A 78 0.22 9.15 1.82
C LEU A 78 1.60 9.05 1.18
N PHE A 79 2.47 8.18 1.72
CA PHE A 79 3.78 7.93 1.15
C PHE A 79 3.68 7.52 -0.33
N MET A 80 2.84 6.53 -0.66
CA MET A 80 2.68 6.09 -2.05
C MET A 80 2.15 7.20 -2.94
N MET A 81 1.23 8.02 -2.46
CA MET A 81 0.71 9.15 -3.22
C MET A 81 1.82 10.14 -3.59
N TYR A 82 2.63 10.58 -2.62
CA TYR A 82 3.75 11.49 -2.89
C TYR A 82 4.84 10.84 -3.74
N TRP A 83 5.11 9.56 -3.52
CA TRP A 83 6.07 8.79 -4.32
C TRP A 83 5.63 8.66 -5.78
N GLU A 84 4.35 8.35 -6.04
CA GLU A 84 3.78 8.33 -7.38
C GLU A 84 3.92 9.68 -8.07
N TYR A 85 3.67 10.79 -7.38
CA TYR A 85 3.87 12.13 -7.93
C TYR A 85 5.34 12.42 -8.24
N PHE A 86 6.25 12.08 -7.33
CA PHE A 86 7.68 12.27 -7.51
C PHE A 86 8.22 11.51 -8.73
N ILE A 87 7.89 10.22 -8.86
CA ILE A 87 8.28 9.41 -10.01
C ILE A 87 7.66 9.95 -11.30
N SER A 88 6.41 10.42 -11.26
CA SER A 88 5.77 11.02 -12.44
C SER A 88 6.50 12.27 -12.92
N ILE A 89 6.92 13.15 -12.00
CA ILE A 89 7.71 14.34 -12.33
C ILE A 89 9.07 13.95 -12.92
N LEU A 90 9.77 12.98 -12.33
CA LEU A 90 11.05 12.49 -12.84
C LEU A 90 10.92 11.91 -14.26
N GLU A 91 9.87 11.13 -14.54
CA GLU A 91 9.62 10.58 -15.87
C GLU A 91 9.30 11.67 -16.90
N ILE A 92 8.54 12.72 -16.52
CA ILE A 92 8.28 13.88 -17.40
C ILE A 92 9.59 14.61 -17.75
N VAL A 93 10.44 14.87 -16.75
CA VAL A 93 11.74 15.51 -16.96
C VAL A 93 12.65 14.65 -17.83
N SER A 94 12.68 13.34 -17.58
CA SER A 94 13.47 12.39 -18.38
C SER A 94 13.01 12.33 -19.84
N MET A 95 11.69 12.31 -20.08
CA MET A 95 11.12 12.36 -21.43
C MET A 95 11.44 13.67 -22.13
N PHE A 96 11.38 14.80 -21.42
CA PHE A 96 11.75 16.10 -21.97
C PHE A 96 13.22 16.12 -22.42
N ILE A 97 14.14 15.67 -21.56
CA ILE A 97 15.56 15.55 -21.88
C ILE A 97 15.74 14.65 -23.10
N PHE A 98 15.12 13.47 -23.10
CA PHE A 98 15.20 12.52 -24.21
C PHE A 98 14.73 13.15 -25.54
N CYS A 99 13.61 13.89 -25.54
CA CYS A 99 13.13 14.56 -26.74
C CYS A 99 14.12 15.62 -27.25
N VAL A 100 14.68 16.44 -26.35
CA VAL A 100 15.70 17.45 -26.69
C VAL A 100 16.96 16.78 -27.23
N SER A 101 17.46 15.72 -26.60
CA SER A 101 18.63 14.95 -27.04
C SER A 101 18.46 14.33 -28.43
N ASN A 102 17.23 13.97 -28.82
CA ASN A 102 16.97 13.41 -30.15
C ASN A 102 16.75 14.49 -31.22
N ALA A 103 16.23 15.65 -30.83
CA ALA A 103 15.96 16.75 -31.76
C ALA A 103 17.23 17.52 -32.14
N TYR A 104 18.12 17.74 -31.17
CA TYR A 104 19.39 18.42 -31.38
C TYR A 104 20.52 17.40 -31.53
N SER A 105 21.45 17.64 -32.46
CA SER A 105 22.61 16.76 -32.65
C SER A 105 23.40 16.64 -31.35
N TRP A 106 23.82 15.41 -31.03
CA TRP A 106 24.45 14.99 -29.77
C TRP A 106 25.68 15.82 -29.36
N ALA A 107 26.30 16.52 -30.32
CA ALA A 107 27.48 17.36 -30.10
C ALA A 107 27.29 18.48 -29.06
N VAL A 108 26.05 18.90 -28.76
CA VAL A 108 25.77 19.94 -27.75
C VAL A 108 25.57 19.35 -26.34
N MET A 109 25.37 18.03 -26.22
CA MET A 109 25.04 17.36 -24.96
C MET A 109 26.19 16.59 -24.31
N THR A 110 27.42 16.74 -24.80
CA THR A 110 28.63 16.17 -24.18
C THR A 110 28.94 16.73 -22.80
N ASP A 111 28.12 17.65 -22.29
CA ASP A 111 28.25 18.16 -20.93
C ASP A 111 27.82 17.09 -19.91
N ASN A 112 28.75 16.74 -19.00
CA ASN A 112 28.61 15.67 -18.00
C ASN A 112 27.32 15.72 -17.17
N GLY A 113 26.67 16.88 -17.08
CA GLY A 113 25.45 17.09 -16.29
C GLY A 113 24.24 16.28 -16.76
N SER A 114 23.99 16.22 -18.07
CA SER A 114 22.82 15.52 -18.63
C SER A 114 22.92 14.01 -18.39
N PHE A 115 24.12 13.47 -18.51
CA PHE A 115 24.43 12.07 -18.27
C PHE A 115 24.23 11.67 -16.80
N LEU A 116 24.73 12.50 -15.87
CA LEU A 116 24.52 12.27 -14.43
C LEU A 116 23.04 12.30 -14.06
N LEU A 117 22.29 13.28 -14.57
CA LEU A 117 20.85 13.38 -14.31
C LEU A 117 20.11 12.14 -14.83
N ARG A 118 20.44 11.68 -16.03
CA ARG A 118 19.86 10.45 -16.59
C ARG A 118 20.12 9.24 -15.70
N ARG A 119 21.36 9.07 -15.24
CA ARG A 119 21.72 7.98 -14.30
C ARG A 119 20.91 8.04 -13.00
N TYR A 120 20.68 9.22 -12.44
CA TYR A 120 19.86 9.34 -11.24
C TYR A 120 18.40 8.92 -11.50
N VAL A 121 17.82 9.34 -12.62
CA VAL A 121 16.46 8.90 -13.00
C VAL A 121 16.38 7.38 -13.13
N ASP A 122 17.38 6.75 -13.75
CA ASP A 122 17.41 5.29 -13.91
C ASP A 122 17.50 4.56 -12.56
N VAL A 123 18.28 5.10 -11.61
CA VAL A 123 18.35 4.57 -10.24
C VAL A 123 16.99 4.72 -9.54
N PHE A 124 16.35 5.89 -9.60
CA PHE A 124 15.06 6.11 -8.95
C PHE A 124 13.93 5.27 -9.53
N THR A 125 13.89 5.10 -10.86
CA THR A 125 12.91 4.23 -11.53
C THR A 125 13.15 2.76 -11.18
N THR A 126 14.41 2.32 -11.10
CA THR A 126 14.74 0.97 -10.62
C THR A 126 14.29 0.76 -9.16
N ILE A 127 14.50 1.75 -8.29
CA ILE A 127 14.01 1.71 -6.91
C ILE A 127 12.47 1.65 -6.87
N ASP A 128 11.75 2.40 -7.72
CA ASP A 128 10.29 2.33 -7.80
C ASP A 128 9.81 0.91 -8.15
N VAL A 129 10.43 0.27 -9.14
CA VAL A 129 10.11 -1.12 -9.53
C VAL A 129 10.33 -2.08 -8.36
N ILE A 130 11.46 -1.97 -7.67
CA ILE A 130 11.76 -2.81 -6.49
C ILE A 130 10.74 -2.55 -5.37
N LEU A 131 10.42 -1.28 -5.09
CA LEU A 131 9.44 -0.90 -4.08
C LEU A 131 8.07 -1.51 -4.38
N ARG A 132 7.60 -1.40 -5.63
CA ARG A 132 6.31 -1.96 -6.06
C ARG A 132 6.28 -3.48 -6.03
N LEU A 133 7.39 -4.14 -6.38
CA LEU A 133 7.48 -5.59 -6.41
C LEU A 133 7.42 -6.22 -5.00
N PHE A 134 8.08 -5.62 -4.01
CA PHE A 134 8.26 -6.25 -2.69
C PHE A 134 7.45 -5.62 -1.56
N PHE A 135 7.22 -4.31 -1.62
CA PHE A 135 6.74 -3.57 -0.45
C PHE A 135 5.31 -3.03 -0.62
N VAL A 136 4.83 -2.78 -1.83
CA VAL A 136 3.52 -2.15 -2.06
C VAL A 136 2.42 -3.20 -2.25
N GLY A 137 1.39 -3.15 -1.40
CA GLY A 137 0.18 -3.95 -1.60
C GLY A 137 -0.64 -3.50 -2.81
N TYR A 138 -1.50 -4.37 -3.35
CA TYR A 138 -2.45 -3.99 -4.40
C TYR A 138 -3.88 -4.07 -3.89
N TYR A 139 -4.79 -3.35 -4.55
CA TYR A 139 -6.22 -3.43 -4.26
C TYR A 139 -6.88 -4.35 -5.26
N ASP A 140 -7.52 -5.41 -4.76
CA ASP A 140 -8.35 -6.29 -5.57
C ASP A 140 -9.79 -5.77 -5.53
N SER A 141 -10.24 -5.24 -6.65
CA SER A 141 -11.56 -4.66 -6.85
C SER A 141 -12.64 -5.69 -7.08
N VAL A 142 -12.31 -6.94 -7.45
CA VAL A 142 -13.29 -8.04 -7.50
C VAL A 142 -13.68 -8.42 -6.08
N MET A 143 -12.67 -8.53 -5.20
CA MET A 143 -12.85 -8.88 -3.79
C MET A 143 -13.12 -7.68 -2.89
N ASN A 144 -13.09 -6.46 -3.43
CA ASN A 144 -13.14 -5.17 -2.72
C ASN A 144 -12.22 -5.11 -1.50
N LYS A 145 -10.99 -5.63 -1.64
CA LYS A 145 -10.05 -5.77 -0.52
C LYS A 145 -8.61 -5.54 -0.93
N SER A 146 -7.85 -4.84 -0.08
CA SER A 146 -6.40 -4.73 -0.24
C SER A 146 -5.70 -6.05 0.09
N VAL A 147 -4.88 -6.52 -0.84
CA VAL A 147 -4.04 -7.70 -0.67
C VAL A 147 -2.63 -7.22 -0.30
N LEU A 148 -2.25 -7.49 0.96
CA LEU A 148 -0.98 -7.09 1.55
C LEU A 148 -0.03 -8.29 1.75
N ARG A 149 -0.36 -9.46 1.19
CA ARG A 149 0.49 -10.67 1.31
C ARG A 149 1.64 -10.58 0.31
N ARG A 150 2.90 -10.58 0.78
CA ARG A 150 4.12 -10.46 -0.06
C ARG A 150 4.13 -11.39 -1.27
N TRP A 151 3.89 -12.69 -1.05
CA TRP A 151 3.86 -13.68 -2.13
C TRP A 151 2.78 -13.41 -3.19
N ALA A 152 1.62 -12.91 -2.76
CA ALA A 152 0.55 -12.53 -3.69
C ALA A 152 0.93 -11.28 -4.48
N ILE A 153 1.59 -10.31 -3.84
CA ILE A 153 2.08 -9.08 -4.49
C ILE A 153 3.09 -9.43 -5.57
N ILE A 154 4.14 -10.19 -5.23
CA ILE A 154 5.19 -10.60 -6.18
C ILE A 154 4.56 -11.33 -7.35
N LYS A 155 3.72 -12.35 -7.10
CA LYS A 155 3.07 -13.12 -8.17
C LYS A 155 2.23 -12.21 -9.07
N HIS A 156 1.40 -11.35 -8.49
CA HIS A 156 0.55 -10.45 -9.26
C HIS A 156 1.38 -9.47 -10.12
N TYR A 157 2.45 -8.90 -9.56
CA TYR A 157 3.32 -7.95 -10.25
C TYR A 157 4.16 -8.62 -11.35
N SER A 158 4.77 -9.77 -11.05
CA SER A 158 5.59 -10.55 -11.99
C SER A 158 4.85 -10.91 -13.27
N PHE A 159 3.55 -11.17 -13.20
CA PHE A 159 2.74 -11.50 -14.38
C PHE A 159 2.20 -10.28 -15.14
N THR A 160 2.10 -9.11 -14.53
CA THR A 160 1.38 -7.95 -15.12
C THR A 160 2.30 -6.83 -15.60
N LEU A 161 3.28 -6.44 -14.78
CA LEU A 161 4.07 -5.22 -14.98
C LEU A 161 5.58 -5.47 -15.00
N PHE A 162 6.03 -6.65 -14.59
CA PHE A 162 7.46 -6.92 -14.51
C PHE A 162 8.18 -6.88 -15.86
N ILE A 163 7.60 -7.47 -16.91
CA ILE A 163 8.21 -7.49 -18.25
C ILE A 163 8.46 -6.07 -18.80
N PRO A 164 7.46 -5.16 -18.87
CA PRO A 164 7.69 -3.82 -19.38
C PRO A 164 8.63 -3.00 -18.50
N ASP A 165 8.55 -3.15 -17.18
CA ASP A 165 9.43 -2.43 -16.26
C ASP A 165 10.89 -2.89 -16.40
N MET A 166 11.12 -4.20 -16.52
CA MET A 166 12.44 -4.77 -16.77
C MET A 166 13.00 -4.37 -18.14
N LEU A 167 12.18 -4.39 -19.20
CA LEU A 167 12.60 -3.92 -20.52
C LEU A 167 13.01 -2.44 -20.50
N SER A 168 12.30 -1.62 -19.72
CA SER A 168 12.61 -0.19 -19.60
C SER A 168 13.93 0.06 -18.89
N SER A 169 14.23 -0.67 -17.81
CA SER A 169 15.49 -0.51 -17.07
C SER A 169 16.69 -1.05 -17.82
N VAL A 170 16.52 -2.17 -18.53
CA VAL A 170 17.55 -2.79 -19.37
C VAL A 170 17.97 -1.89 -20.52
N ASN A 171 17.02 -1.20 -21.16
CA ASN A 171 17.34 -0.31 -22.28
C ASN A 171 18.30 0.81 -21.86
N SER A 172 18.11 1.38 -20.67
CA SER A 172 19.01 2.44 -20.18
C SER A 172 20.44 1.96 -19.90
N HIS A 173 20.59 0.71 -19.46
CA HIS A 173 21.92 0.12 -19.24
C HIS A 173 22.65 -0.14 -20.56
N PHE A 174 21.93 -0.56 -21.60
CA PHE A 174 22.51 -0.71 -22.93
C PHE A 174 23.04 0.62 -23.46
N TYR A 175 22.30 1.73 -23.31
CA TYR A 175 22.80 3.06 -23.70
C TYR A 175 24.12 3.42 -23.01
N ALA A 176 24.25 3.13 -21.71
CA ALA A 176 25.49 3.40 -20.98
C ALA A 176 26.68 2.54 -21.45
N LEU A 177 26.44 1.31 -21.89
CA LEU A 177 27.48 0.46 -22.47
C LEU A 177 27.86 0.88 -23.89
N TYR A 178 26.90 1.35 -24.70
CA TYR A 178 27.16 1.83 -26.06
C TYR A 178 28.08 3.05 -26.11
N GLU A 179 27.96 3.94 -25.12
CA GLU A 179 28.81 5.14 -25.06
C GLU A 179 30.30 4.82 -24.81
N LEU A 180 30.62 3.59 -24.40
CA LEU A 180 31.99 3.14 -24.17
C LEU A 180 32.63 2.41 -25.36
N ASP A 181 31.86 2.01 -26.37
CA ASP A 181 32.35 1.22 -27.51
C ASP A 181 32.28 2.06 -28.79
N ASP A 182 33.42 2.50 -29.31
CA ASP A 182 33.55 3.48 -30.40
C ASP A 182 33.34 2.87 -31.82
N ASN A 183 32.75 1.67 -31.90
CA ASN A 183 32.69 0.89 -33.13
C ASN A 183 31.49 1.24 -34.05
N GLU A 184 31.77 1.28 -35.36
CA GLU A 184 30.86 1.71 -36.44
C GLU A 184 29.59 0.84 -36.59
N THR A 185 29.58 -0.39 -36.04
CA THR A 185 28.43 -1.32 -36.03
C THR A 185 27.25 -0.86 -35.14
N ASN A 186 27.45 0.19 -34.34
CA ASN A 186 26.48 0.68 -33.36
C ASN A 186 25.20 1.30 -33.96
N GLY A 187 25.24 1.78 -35.21
CA GLY A 187 24.11 2.49 -35.82
C GLY A 187 22.83 1.66 -35.97
N THR A 188 22.96 0.36 -36.25
CA THR A 188 21.82 -0.55 -36.43
C THR A 188 21.13 -0.87 -35.11
N ILE A 189 21.90 -1.11 -34.05
CA ILE A 189 21.34 -1.49 -32.76
C ILE A 189 20.68 -0.29 -32.07
N LEU A 190 21.21 0.92 -32.29
CA LEU A 190 20.59 2.17 -31.85
C LEU A 190 19.20 2.40 -32.47
N ARG A 191 18.96 1.93 -33.69
CA ARG A 191 17.64 1.99 -34.33
C ARG A 191 16.64 1.04 -33.66
N TRP A 192 17.09 -0.16 -33.28
CA TRP A 192 16.26 -1.14 -32.60
C TRP A 192 15.93 -0.73 -31.16
N SER A 193 16.88 -0.13 -30.42
CA SER A 193 16.62 0.37 -29.06
C SER A 193 15.60 1.51 -29.05
N ARG A 194 15.60 2.38 -30.06
CA ARG A 194 14.58 3.44 -30.26
C ARG A 194 13.18 2.86 -30.51
N LEU A 195 13.08 1.78 -31.29
CA LEU A 195 11.82 1.07 -31.52
C LEU A 195 11.25 0.48 -30.23
N LEU A 196 12.09 -0.08 -29.37
CA LEU A 196 11.67 -0.63 -28.07
C LEU A 196 11.11 0.46 -27.14
N VAL A 197 11.68 1.68 -27.13
CA VAL A 197 11.15 2.81 -26.34
C VAL A 197 9.72 3.16 -26.75
N LEU A 198 9.40 3.11 -28.05
CA LEU A 198 8.06 3.45 -28.54
C LEU A 198 7.02 2.43 -28.08
N THR A 199 7.35 1.14 -28.04
CA THR A 199 6.44 0.10 -27.55
C THR A 199 6.04 0.28 -26.08
N ARG A 200 6.88 0.94 -25.26
CA ARG A 200 6.59 1.30 -23.87
C ARG A 200 5.42 2.30 -23.77
N ARG A 201 5.30 3.24 -24.71
CA ARG A 201 4.24 4.27 -24.70
C ARG A 201 2.87 3.65 -24.87
N ASP A 202 2.74 2.72 -25.81
CA ASP A 202 1.48 2.08 -26.13
C ASP A 202 1.04 1.12 -25.01
N TYR A 203 2.00 0.41 -24.39
CA TYR A 203 1.71 -0.44 -23.24
C TYR A 203 1.25 0.37 -22.01
N LEU A 204 1.92 1.48 -21.70
CA LEU A 204 1.52 2.35 -20.58
C LEU A 204 0.14 2.96 -20.80
N SER A 205 -0.19 3.34 -22.03
CA SER A 205 -1.53 3.84 -22.40
C SER A 205 -2.59 2.75 -22.24
N MET A 206 -2.29 1.50 -22.62
CA MET A 206 -3.19 0.36 -22.44
C MET A 206 -3.42 0.02 -20.95
N VAL A 207 -2.36 0.02 -20.14
CA VAL A 207 -2.45 -0.25 -18.70
C VAL A 207 -3.21 0.85 -17.96
N HIS A 208 -2.97 2.13 -18.30
CA HIS A 208 -3.69 3.24 -17.69
C HIS A 208 -5.14 3.34 -18.21
N GLY A 209 -5.38 3.05 -19.49
CA GLY A 209 -6.72 2.99 -20.08
C GLY A 209 -7.59 1.93 -19.41
N ASN A 210 -7.03 0.76 -19.10
CA ASN A 210 -7.73 -0.28 -18.36
C ASN A 210 -7.98 0.07 -16.89
N ARG A 211 -7.17 0.94 -16.27
CA ARG A 211 -7.45 1.50 -14.93
C ARG A 211 -8.57 2.54 -14.93
N LEU A 212 -8.74 3.27 -16.03
CA LEU A 212 -9.80 4.29 -16.17
C LEU A 212 -11.14 3.68 -16.59
N HIS A 213 -11.13 2.53 -17.28
CA HIS A 213 -12.33 1.76 -17.61
C HIS A 213 -12.88 0.92 -16.45
N TYR A 214 -12.42 1.14 -15.22
CA TYR A 214 -13.14 0.69 -14.04
C TYR A 214 -14.46 1.47 -13.95
N LYS A 215 -15.50 0.90 -14.57
CA LYS A 215 -16.92 1.23 -14.37
C LYS A 215 -17.08 1.66 -12.92
N ARG A 216 -17.42 2.93 -12.68
CA ARG A 216 -17.93 3.35 -11.37
C ARG A 216 -18.97 2.29 -11.00
N PRO A 217 -18.80 1.54 -9.89
CA PRO A 217 -19.88 0.69 -9.43
C PRO A 217 -21.08 1.62 -9.31
N PHE A 218 -22.09 1.30 -10.12
CA PHE A 218 -23.37 1.97 -10.29
C PHE A 218 -23.62 2.96 -9.15
N SER A 219 -23.46 4.26 -9.44
CA SER A 219 -24.14 5.29 -8.68
C SER A 219 -25.61 5.19 -9.03
N GLY A 220 -26.24 4.06 -8.69
CA GLY A 220 -27.68 4.06 -8.52
C GLY A 220 -27.93 5.11 -7.47
N ASN A 221 -28.68 6.15 -7.84
CA ASN A 221 -29.45 6.90 -6.87
C ASN A 221 -30.27 5.87 -6.11
N LEU A 222 -29.72 5.39 -5.00
CA LEU A 222 -30.48 4.77 -3.95
C LEU A 222 -31.26 5.94 -3.36
N ASP A 223 -32.40 6.23 -3.97
CA ASP A 223 -33.45 6.99 -3.31
C ASP A 223 -33.65 6.31 -1.95
N ALA A 224 -33.41 7.08 -0.90
CA ALA A 224 -33.43 6.62 0.48
C ALA A 224 -34.81 6.07 0.92
N SER A 225 -35.80 6.10 0.04
CA SER A 225 -37.16 5.57 0.21
C SER A 225 -37.27 4.06 0.00
N ASP A 226 -36.32 3.40 -0.67
CA ASP A 226 -36.47 1.97 -1.06
C ASP A 226 -35.51 1.02 -0.34
N LEU A 227 -34.87 1.44 0.76
CA LEU A 227 -34.11 0.52 1.60
C LEU A 227 -35.08 -0.40 2.36
N PRO A 228 -35.16 -1.72 2.05
CA PRO A 228 -35.86 -2.64 2.91
C PRO A 228 -35.18 -2.62 4.28
N LEU A 229 -35.94 -2.18 5.29
CA LEU A 229 -35.50 -2.22 6.69
C LEU A 229 -34.88 -3.60 6.98
N PRO A 230 -33.69 -3.65 7.60
CA PRO A 230 -33.02 -4.91 7.86
C PRO A 230 -33.91 -5.79 8.73
N ARG A 231 -34.42 -6.88 8.13
CA ARG A 231 -35.19 -7.97 8.78
C ARG A 231 -34.34 -8.80 9.75
N HIS A 232 -33.38 -8.21 10.44
CA HIS A 232 -32.50 -8.93 11.37
C HIS A 232 -32.86 -8.77 12.86
N ASN A 233 -33.86 -7.96 13.20
CA ASN A 233 -34.26 -7.72 14.60
C ASN A 233 -35.63 -8.27 15.03
N GLN A 234 -36.36 -9.01 14.17
CA GLN A 234 -37.62 -9.63 14.61
C GLN A 234 -37.45 -10.93 15.40
N LYS A 235 -36.26 -11.56 15.38
CA LYS A 235 -36.02 -12.80 16.15
C LYS A 235 -35.46 -12.57 17.56
N GLN A 236 -35.07 -11.35 17.92
CA GLN A 236 -34.62 -11.03 19.29
C GLN A 236 -35.71 -10.37 20.17
N ARG A 237 -36.86 -9.99 19.60
CA ARG A 237 -37.99 -9.47 20.40
C ARG A 237 -38.90 -10.53 21.03
N LYS A 238 -38.71 -11.83 20.72
CA LYS A 238 -39.48 -12.93 21.34
C LYS A 238 -38.77 -13.64 22.50
N THR A 239 -37.59 -13.16 22.92
CA THR A 239 -36.84 -13.74 24.05
C THR A 239 -36.55 -12.72 25.16
N ALA A 240 -37.34 -11.64 25.23
CA ALA A 240 -37.24 -10.61 26.27
C ALA A 240 -38.34 -10.72 27.36
N GLU A 241 -39.19 -11.75 27.34
CA GLU A 241 -40.15 -12.06 28.41
C GLU A 241 -39.79 -13.40 29.07
N ARG A 242 -38.72 -13.39 29.87
CA ARG A 242 -38.55 -14.22 31.08
C ARG A 242 -37.22 -13.87 31.71
N ILE A 243 -37.24 -12.80 32.51
CA ILE A 243 -36.24 -12.58 33.55
C ILE A 243 -36.83 -13.19 34.83
N PRO A 244 -36.44 -14.40 35.25
CA PRO A 244 -36.62 -14.78 36.64
C PRO A 244 -35.71 -13.89 37.49
N SER A 245 -36.28 -13.30 38.54
CA SER A 245 -35.57 -12.59 39.60
C SER A 245 -34.55 -13.54 40.25
N VAL A 246 -33.27 -13.34 39.93
CA VAL A 246 -32.17 -14.07 40.55
C VAL A 246 -31.70 -13.28 41.77
N SER A 247 -31.85 -13.93 42.90
CA SER A 247 -31.33 -13.62 44.24
C SER A 247 -29.82 -13.40 44.26
N ASP A 248 -29.41 -12.67 45.30
CA ASP A 248 -28.07 -12.17 45.62
C ASP A 248 -26.87 -13.11 45.30
N PRO A 249 -25.72 -12.54 44.90
CA PRO A 249 -24.50 -13.31 44.70
C PRO A 249 -23.80 -13.60 46.04
N PRO A 250 -23.35 -14.85 46.29
CA PRO A 250 -22.46 -15.12 47.40
C PRO A 250 -21.04 -14.62 47.08
N SER A 251 -20.43 -13.95 48.05
CA SER A 251 -19.04 -13.57 48.06
C SER A 251 -18.14 -14.81 48.06
N ASN A 252 -17.32 -14.98 47.02
CA ASN A 252 -16.21 -15.93 47.06
C ASN A 252 -15.04 -15.42 46.20
N THR A 253 -14.28 -14.52 46.81
CA THR A 253 -13.16 -13.78 46.21
C THR A 253 -11.80 -14.45 46.45
N GLN A 254 -11.69 -15.78 46.47
CA GLN A 254 -10.39 -16.42 46.83
C GLN A 254 -9.88 -17.58 45.97
N GLN A 255 -10.55 -18.03 44.91
CA GLN A 255 -10.14 -19.30 44.27
C GLN A 255 -9.33 -19.22 42.96
N TYR A 256 -8.96 -18.03 42.48
CA TYR A 256 -8.30 -17.88 41.17
C TYR A 256 -6.79 -17.63 41.19
N GLN A 257 -6.12 -17.56 42.34
CA GLN A 257 -4.67 -17.33 42.38
C GLN A 257 -3.79 -18.60 42.36
N THR A 258 -4.34 -19.81 42.44
CA THR A 258 -3.51 -21.02 42.64
C THR A 258 -3.26 -21.86 41.37
N GLN A 259 -3.82 -21.51 40.20
CA GLN A 259 -3.68 -22.34 38.98
C GLN A 259 -2.72 -21.84 37.91
N ILE A 260 -2.12 -20.65 38.02
CA ILE A 260 -1.22 -20.12 36.97
C ILE A 260 0.26 -20.55 37.16
N LEU A 261 0.61 -21.20 38.27
CA LEU A 261 2.01 -21.59 38.58
C LEU A 261 2.43 -23.00 38.16
N ARG A 262 1.64 -23.74 37.36
CA ARG A 262 1.94 -25.15 37.01
C ARG A 262 2.20 -25.48 35.53
N LEU A 263 2.33 -24.50 34.63
CA LEU A 263 2.40 -24.78 33.18
C LEU A 263 3.73 -24.51 32.46
N PHE A 264 4.86 -24.30 33.17
CA PHE A 264 6.17 -24.22 32.50
C PHE A 264 7.30 -24.89 33.29
N PRO A 265 7.61 -26.18 33.07
CA PRO A 265 8.92 -26.71 33.37
C PRO A 265 9.92 -26.20 32.30
N LEU A 266 10.75 -25.24 32.69
CA LEU A 266 11.94 -24.84 31.93
C LEU A 266 12.96 -25.99 31.93
N GLN A 267 13.01 -26.77 30.85
CA GLN A 267 14.14 -27.66 30.57
C GLN A 267 15.35 -26.82 30.13
N VAL A 268 16.34 -26.72 31.01
CA VAL A 268 17.66 -26.17 30.69
C VAL A 268 18.53 -27.30 30.09
N PRO A 269 19.01 -27.18 28.85
CA PRO A 269 19.89 -28.17 28.26
C PRO A 269 21.29 -28.12 28.92
N LYS A 270 21.69 -29.25 29.51
CA LYS A 270 23.05 -29.51 29.98
C LYS A 270 23.93 -29.88 28.80
N SER A 271 24.53 -28.90 28.14
CA SER A 271 25.65 -29.12 27.23
C SER A 271 26.47 -27.84 27.11
N LEU A 272 27.22 -27.53 28.17
CA LEU A 272 28.39 -26.64 28.20
C LEU A 272 28.93 -26.63 29.63
N LEU A 273 29.59 -27.73 29.98
CA LEU A 273 30.59 -27.86 31.04
C LEU A 273 31.71 -28.71 30.48
#